data_AF-A0A7S3HXW3-F1
#
_entry.id   AF-A0A7S3HXW3-F1
#
_cell.length_a   1.000
_cell.length_b   1.000
_cell.length_c   1.000
_cell.angle_alpha   90.00
_cell.angle_beta   90.00
_cell.angle_gamma   90.00
#
_symmetry.space_group_name_H-M   'P 1'
#
loop_
_entity.id
_entity.type
_entity.pdbx_description
1 polymer ?
#
loop_
_entity_poly.entity_id
_entity_poly.type
_entity_poly.pdbx_seq_one_letter_code
_entity_poly.pdbx_strand_id
1 'polypeptide(L)'
;MRTFYYPDQHHHHLNQEPHVLAKRIIKVCGDRLRHIDPNRWDGVPVTFKTHWNDENDAMDIKTCVLIHDAVENEFNIEIDDRKHLLQSVQDVFHYVMSMHAAV
;
A
#
# COMPACT_ATOMS: atom_id res chain seq x y z
N MET A 1 -5.40 18.10 -32.16
CA MET A 1 -4.89 17.42 -30.96
C MET A 1 -5.84 17.72 -29.82
N ARG A 2 -6.56 16.73 -29.30
CA ARG A 2 -7.52 16.92 -28.20
C ARG A 2 -6.72 16.81 -26.90
N THR A 3 -6.35 17.94 -26.33
CA THR A 3 -5.67 18.01 -25.04
C THR A 3 -6.67 17.52 -23.97
N PHE A 4 -6.38 16.37 -23.35
CA PHE A 4 -7.16 15.90 -22.22
C PHE A 4 -6.75 16.72 -20.99
N TYR A 5 -7.61 17.66 -20.61
CA TYR A 5 -7.53 18.39 -19.35
C TYR A 5 -8.15 17.49 -18.28
N TYR A 6 -7.32 16.94 -17.38
CA TYR A 6 -7.80 16.35 -16.13
C TYR A 6 -7.77 17.47 -15.07
N PRO A 7 -8.93 18.03 -14.68
CA PRO A 7 -8.98 19.02 -13.61
C PRO A 7 -8.60 18.31 -12.31
N ASP A 8 -7.61 18.84 -11.60
CA ASP A 8 -7.31 18.54 -10.20
C ASP A 8 -7.68 17.12 -9.72
N GLN A 9 -6.82 16.13 -9.99
CA GLN A 9 -6.79 14.95 -9.13
C GLN A 9 -6.31 15.41 -7.76
N HIS A 10 -7.29 15.69 -6.90
CA HIS A 10 -7.19 16.06 -5.51
C HIS A 10 -5.96 15.47 -4.78
N HIS A 11 -4.90 16.27 -4.60
CA HIS A 11 -3.90 16.04 -3.55
C HIS A 11 -4.49 16.23 -2.13
N HIS A 12 -5.80 16.52 -2.01
CA HIS A 12 -6.50 16.80 -0.75
C HIS A 12 -6.55 15.63 0.23
N HIS A 13 -6.23 14.40 -0.17
CA HIS A 13 -6.34 13.23 0.72
C HIS A 13 -5.05 12.95 1.50
N LEU A 14 -4.03 13.76 1.32
CA LEU A 14 -2.70 13.52 1.89
C LEU A 14 -2.52 14.10 3.32
N ASN A 15 -3.50 14.83 3.86
CA ASN A 15 -3.43 15.45 5.19
C ASN A 15 -4.38 14.77 6.20
N GLN A 16 -4.28 13.45 6.34
CA GLN A 16 -5.11 12.67 7.27
C GLN A 16 -4.42 12.44 8.61
N GLU A 17 -5.20 12.37 9.70
CA GLU A 17 -4.65 11.97 10.99
C GLU A 17 -4.03 10.55 10.89
N PRO A 18 -2.88 10.29 11.54
CA PRO A 18 -2.11 9.05 11.37
C PRO A 18 -2.93 7.76 11.50
N HIS A 19 -3.90 7.75 12.41
CA HIS A 19 -4.74 6.58 12.65
C HIS A 19 -5.78 6.34 11.54
N VAL A 20 -6.21 7.40 10.83
CA VAL A 20 -7.11 7.30 9.68
C VAL A 20 -6.36 6.72 8.49
N LEU A 21 -5.14 7.22 8.25
CA LEU A 21 -4.24 6.70 7.22
C LEU A 21 -3.93 5.22 7.45
N ALA A 22 -3.56 4.85 8.69
CA ALA A 22 -3.27 3.46 9.05
C ALA A 22 -4.46 2.52 8.76
N LYS A 23 -5.69 2.94 9.10
CA LYS A 23 -6.90 2.15 8.79
C LYS A 23 -7.09 1.96 7.28
N ARG A 24 -6.84 3.00 6.49
CA ARG A 24 -6.96 2.96 5.03
C ARG A 24 -5.93 2.02 4.41
N ILE A 25 -4.67 2.10 4.86
CA ILE A 25 -3.59 1.21 4.42
C ILE A 25 -3.89 -0.25 4.78
N ILE A 26 -4.31 -0.52 6.03
CA ILE A 26 -4.71 -1.87 6.46
C ILE A 26 -5.79 -2.44 5.55
N LYS A 27 -6.79 -1.63 5.21
CA LYS A 27 -7.88 -2.04 4.33
C LYS A 27 -7.36 -2.38 2.92
N VAL A 28 -6.61 -1.47 2.31
CA VAL A 28 -6.11 -1.62 0.92
C VAL A 28 -5.17 -2.81 0.80
N CYS A 29 -4.21 -2.93 1.71
CA CYS A 29 -3.32 -4.09 1.72
C CYS A 29 -4.12 -5.38 1.96
N GLY A 30 -5.07 -5.39 2.90
CA GLY A 30 -5.87 -6.59 3.19
C GLY A 30 -6.76 -7.02 2.02
N ASP A 31 -7.40 -6.09 1.34
CA ASP A 31 -8.22 -6.38 0.15
C ASP A 31 -7.34 -6.93 -0.98
N ARG A 32 -6.15 -6.36 -1.16
CA ARG A 32 -5.19 -6.81 -2.17
C ARG A 32 -4.61 -8.19 -1.86
N LEU A 33 -4.21 -8.46 -0.61
CA LEU A 33 -3.70 -9.76 -0.17
C LEU A 33 -4.71 -10.88 -0.42
N ARG A 34 -5.99 -10.65 -0.08
CA ARG A 34 -7.08 -11.60 -0.31
C ARG A 34 -7.36 -11.83 -1.80
N HIS A 35 -7.12 -10.82 -2.63
CA HIS A 35 -7.24 -10.96 -4.08
C HIS A 35 -6.09 -11.78 -4.69
N ILE A 36 -4.86 -11.59 -4.20
CA ILE A 36 -3.67 -12.27 -4.69
C ILE A 36 -3.68 -13.75 -4.31
N ASP A 37 -3.94 -14.03 -3.03
CA ASP A 37 -3.95 -15.38 -2.49
C ASP A 37 -5.06 -15.54 -1.44
N PRO A 38 -6.28 -15.88 -1.89
CA PRO A 38 -7.40 -16.12 -0.99
C PRO A 38 -7.14 -17.25 0.00
N ASN A 39 -6.41 -18.31 -0.40
CA ASN A 39 -6.18 -19.47 0.47
C ASN A 39 -5.39 -19.09 1.71
N ARG A 40 -4.49 -18.11 1.55
CA ARG A 40 -3.63 -17.63 2.63
C ARG A 40 -4.26 -16.53 3.46
N TRP A 41 -5.02 -15.63 2.85
CA TRP A 41 -5.43 -14.37 3.48
C TRP A 41 -6.93 -14.26 3.78
N ASP A 42 -7.75 -15.15 3.24
CA ASP A 42 -9.18 -15.15 3.54
C ASP A 42 -9.43 -15.56 5.00
N GLY A 43 -10.31 -14.83 5.68
CA GLY A 43 -10.54 -14.97 7.12
C GLY A 43 -9.37 -14.55 8.02
N VAL A 44 -8.19 -14.21 7.49
CA VAL A 44 -7.04 -13.78 8.29
C VAL A 44 -7.15 -12.30 8.66
N PRO A 45 -7.03 -11.95 9.96
CA PRO A 45 -6.99 -10.56 10.40
C PRO A 45 -5.72 -9.86 9.90
N VAL A 46 -5.89 -8.85 9.05
CA VAL A 46 -4.81 -7.96 8.64
C VAL A 46 -4.72 -6.81 9.64
N THR A 47 -3.55 -6.67 10.26
CA THR A 47 -3.27 -5.69 11.32
C THR A 47 -2.09 -4.82 10.93
N PHE A 48 -1.79 -3.80 11.73
CA PHE A 48 -0.63 -2.93 11.49
C PHE A 48 0.71 -3.68 11.48
N LYS A 49 0.81 -4.82 12.14
CA LYS A 49 2.03 -5.65 12.21
C LYS A 49 2.05 -6.81 11.20
N THR A 50 1.15 -6.82 10.23
CA THR A 50 1.09 -7.89 9.24
C THR A 50 2.26 -7.76 8.25
N HIS A 51 2.96 -8.88 8.03
CA HIS A 51 4.08 -9.02 7.10
C HIS A 51 3.71 -9.88 5.88
N TRP A 52 4.33 -9.60 4.74
CA TRP A 52 4.17 -10.35 3.49
C TRP A 52 5.13 -11.54 3.44
N ASN A 53 5.12 -12.42 4.44
CA ASN A 53 6.05 -13.56 4.44
C ASN A 53 5.59 -14.64 3.45
N ASP A 54 6.20 -15.81 3.36
CA ASP A 54 5.69 -16.97 2.63
C ASP A 54 5.42 -18.10 3.64
N GLU A 55 5.19 -19.32 3.16
CA GLU A 55 4.99 -20.49 4.04
C GLU A 55 6.24 -20.85 4.87
N ASN A 56 7.42 -20.38 4.45
CA ASN A 56 8.70 -20.60 5.12
C ASN A 56 9.12 -19.43 6.01
N ASP A 57 8.21 -18.48 6.27
CA ASP A 57 8.48 -17.22 6.96
C ASP A 57 9.53 -16.33 6.27
N ALA A 58 9.81 -16.59 4.99
CA ALA A 58 10.68 -15.77 4.15
C ALA A 58 9.87 -14.64 3.50
N MET A 59 10.51 -13.53 3.15
CA MET A 59 9.82 -12.43 2.49
C MET A 59 9.34 -12.83 1.09
N ASP A 60 8.04 -12.69 0.84
CA ASP A 60 7.44 -12.93 -0.48
C ASP A 60 7.54 -11.67 -1.34
N ILE A 61 8.61 -11.60 -2.13
CA ILE A 61 8.91 -10.50 -3.05
C ILE A 61 7.75 -10.26 -4.03
N LYS A 62 7.07 -11.32 -4.49
CA LYS A 62 5.96 -11.19 -5.44
C LYS A 62 4.80 -10.45 -4.78
N THR A 63 4.49 -10.79 -3.53
CA THR A 63 3.46 -10.09 -2.77
C THR A 63 3.84 -8.63 -2.52
N CYS A 64 5.11 -8.31 -2.22
CA CYS A 64 5.56 -6.92 -2.07
C CYS A 64 5.23 -6.06 -3.31
N VAL A 65 5.65 -6.51 -4.50
CA VAL A 65 5.41 -5.77 -5.76
C VAL A 65 3.91 -5.59 -6.03
N LEU A 66 3.12 -6.65 -5.85
CA LEU A 66 1.68 -6.58 -6.09
C LEU A 66 0.95 -5.68 -5.08
N ILE A 67 1.48 -5.52 -3.87
CA ILE A 67 0.99 -4.56 -2.87
C ILE A 67 1.38 -3.14 -3.25
N HIS A 68 2.59 -2.91 -3.78
CA HIS A 68 2.99 -1.60 -4.27
C HIS A 68 2.00 -1.08 -5.32
N ASP A 69 1.67 -1.87 -6.34
CA ASP A 69 0.67 -1.49 -7.36
C ASP A 69 -0.65 -1.00 -6.72
N ALA A 70 -1.13 -1.68 -5.67
CA ALA A 70 -2.38 -1.34 -5.01
C ALA A 70 -2.26 -0.04 -4.19
N VAL A 71 -1.12 0.17 -3.53
CA VAL A 71 -0.84 1.37 -2.75
C VAL A 71 -0.66 2.59 -3.68
N GLU A 72 0.08 2.43 -4.78
CA GLU A 72 0.26 3.47 -5.80
C GLU A 72 -1.08 3.95 -6.34
N ASN A 73 -1.97 3.03 -6.71
CA ASN A 73 -3.31 3.37 -7.21
C ASN A 73 -4.20 4.04 -6.14
N GLU A 74 -4.13 3.61 -4.89
CA GLU A 74 -4.97 4.14 -3.81
C GLU A 74 -4.56 5.56 -3.36
N PHE A 75 -3.25 5.79 -3.28
CA PHE A 75 -2.68 7.03 -2.74
C PHE A 75 -2.14 7.96 -3.83
N ASN A 76 -2.17 7.54 -5.10
CA ASN A 76 -1.64 8.26 -6.25
C ASN A 76 -0.16 8.66 -6.04
N ILE A 77 0.65 7.68 -5.64
CA ILE A 77 2.10 7.80 -5.42
C ILE A 77 2.85 6.86 -6.35
N GLU A 78 4.16 7.05 -6.47
CA GLU A 78 5.06 6.19 -7.25
C GLU A 78 6.08 5.53 -6.31
N ILE A 79 6.14 4.20 -6.33
CA ILE A 79 7.05 3.40 -5.50
C ILE A 79 8.13 2.80 -6.42
N ASP A 80 9.38 3.23 -6.22
CA ASP A 80 10.52 2.64 -6.91
C ASP A 80 10.89 1.29 -6.28
N ASP A 81 10.41 0.20 -6.87
CA ASP A 81 10.67 -1.20 -6.46
C ASP A 81 12.16 -1.53 -6.31
N ARG A 82 13.04 -0.84 -7.04
CA ARG A 82 14.49 -1.08 -6.96
C ARG A 82 15.11 -0.47 -5.71
N LYS A 83 14.43 0.49 -5.09
CA LYS A 83 14.90 1.22 -3.91
C LYS A 83 14.14 0.86 -2.64
N HIS A 84 12.84 0.59 -2.77
CA HIS A 84 11.96 0.31 -1.65
C HIS A 84 11.26 -1.02 -1.87
N LEU A 85 11.39 -1.91 -0.88
CA LEU A 85 10.63 -3.15 -0.83
C LEU A 85 9.83 -3.16 0.47
N LEU A 86 8.56 -2.76 0.37
CA LEU A 86 7.69 -2.60 1.53
C LEU A 86 7.17 -3.99 1.91
N GLN A 87 7.69 -4.55 3.00
CA GLN A 87 7.47 -5.94 3.43
C GLN A 87 6.34 -6.10 4.46
N SER A 88 5.76 -5.00 4.93
CA SER A 88 4.70 -5.01 5.93
C SER A 88 3.74 -3.83 5.80
N VAL A 89 2.58 -3.93 6.45
CA VAL A 89 1.65 -2.80 6.60
C VAL A 89 2.34 -1.59 7.24
N GLN A 90 3.21 -1.83 8.22
CA GLN A 90 3.94 -0.78 8.91
C GLN A 90 4.92 -0.06 7.96
N ASP A 91 5.61 -0.77 7.08
CA ASP A 91 6.52 -0.16 6.11
C ASP A 91 5.76 0.70 5.11
N VAL A 92 4.62 0.20 4.61
CA VAL A 92 3.73 0.97 3.74
C VAL A 92 3.27 2.24 4.44
N PHE A 93 2.87 2.15 5.71
CA PHE A 93 2.48 3.32 6.48
C PHE A 93 3.60 4.35 6.61
N HIS A 94 4.81 3.93 7.00
CA HIS A 94 5.94 4.86 7.15
C HIS A 94 6.38 5.47 5.82
N TYR A 95 6.33 4.70 4.74
CA TYR A 95 6.64 5.19 3.40
C TYR A 95 5.63 6.22 2.93
N VAL A 96 4.34 5.92 3.03
CA VAL A 96 3.28 6.85 2.65
C VAL A 96 3.37 8.12 3.51
N MET A 97 3.57 7.99 4.83
CA MET A 97 3.83 9.11 5.76
C MET A 97 5.05 9.96 5.38
N SER A 98 6.16 9.36 4.94
CA SER A 98 7.35 10.13 4.56
C SER A 98 7.12 10.92 3.27
N MET A 99 6.33 10.38 2.33
CA MET A 99 5.90 11.09 1.13
C MET A 99 4.98 12.27 1.47
N HIS A 100 4.11 12.12 2.49
CA HIS A 100 3.28 13.23 2.99
C HIS A 100 4.09 14.36 3.64
N ALA A 101 5.17 14.03 4.37
CA ALA A 101 5.98 15.02 5.08
C ALA A 101 6.95 15.79 4.16
N ALA A 102 7.20 15.28 2.95
CA ALA A 102 8.10 15.89 1.97
C ALA A 102 7.42 16.94 1.07
N VAL A 103 6.10 17.17 1.22
CA VAL A 103 5.30 18.16 0.48
C VAL A 103 5.17 19.46 1.26
#